data_AF-A0A2W6P3V1-F1
#
_entry.id   AF-A0A2W6P3V1-F1
#
_cell.length_a   1.000
_cell.length_b   1.000
_cell.length_c   1.000
_cell.angle_alpha   90.00
_cell.angle_beta   90.00
_cell.angle_gamma   90.00
#
_symmetry.space_group_name_H-M   'P 1'
#
loop_
_entity.id
_entity.type
_entity.pdbx_description
1 polymer ?
#
loop_
_entity_poly.entity_id
_entity_poly.type
_entity_poly.pdbx_seq_one_letter_code
_entity_poly.pdbx_strand_id
1 'polypeptide(L)'
;ITMKGFTWDKTYPKQTDKSAMGMGHLIRANREDCLFAVKGKRAPQQDASIIQHYTNLPRIELFARKSSHGFDVWGNKCDSPTVSLSPARVTDVYS
;
A
#
# COMPACT_ATOMS: atom_id res chain seq x y z
N ILE A 1 5.47 -16.96 -2.42
CA ILE A 1 6.40 -16.15 -1.59
C ILE A 1 5.73 -14.81 -1.34
N THR A 2 5.28 -14.57 -0.12
CA THR A 2 4.94 -13.21 0.36
C THR A 2 6.18 -12.72 1.09
N MET A 3 6.77 -11.63 0.64
CA MET A 3 7.93 -11.03 1.33
C MET A 3 7.49 -9.77 2.06
N LYS A 4 7.97 -9.65 3.29
CA LYS A 4 7.96 -8.40 4.03
C LYS A 4 8.88 -7.43 3.31
N GLY A 5 8.29 -6.41 2.67
CA GLY A 5 9.02 -5.45 1.83
C GLY A 5 9.60 -4.32 2.68
N PHE A 6 8.74 -3.62 3.41
CA PHE A 6 9.15 -2.55 4.31
C PHE A 6 8.65 -2.78 5.73
N THR A 7 9.41 -2.24 6.68
CA THR A 7 8.99 -2.12 8.07
C THR A 7 9.09 -0.66 8.46
N TRP A 8 7.97 -0.04 8.77
CA TRP A 8 7.97 1.29 9.36
C TRP A 8 8.14 1.14 10.88
N ASP A 9 9.34 1.44 11.40
CA ASP A 9 9.49 1.70 12.83
C ASP A 9 9.01 3.09 13.15
N LYS A 10 8.17 3.18 14.15
CA LYS A 10 7.80 4.47 14.72
C LYS A 10 8.78 4.77 15.84
N THR A 11 9.40 5.94 15.82
CA THR A 11 10.26 6.46 16.87
C THR A 11 9.65 7.71 17.47
N TYR A 12 10.12 8.13 18.65
CA TYR A 12 9.64 9.36 19.26
C TYR A 12 10.20 10.59 18.51
N PRO A 13 9.39 11.63 18.24
CA PRO A 13 9.83 12.79 17.47
C PRO A 13 11.07 13.51 18.05
N LYS A 14 11.22 13.48 19.39
CA LYS A 14 12.34 14.12 20.10
C LYS A 14 13.46 13.14 20.49
N GLN A 15 13.25 11.84 20.31
CA GLN A 15 14.19 10.77 20.69
C GLN A 15 14.17 9.71 19.58
N THR A 16 14.82 10.04 18.46
CA THR A 16 14.80 9.25 17.23
C THR A 16 15.50 7.90 17.36
N ASP A 17 16.35 7.75 18.37
CA ASP A 17 17.02 6.52 18.79
C ASP A 17 16.11 5.57 19.55
N LYS A 18 14.95 6.06 20.03
CA LYS A 18 14.01 5.27 20.84
C LYS A 18 12.75 4.95 20.04
N SER A 19 12.48 3.66 19.91
CA SER A 19 11.23 3.17 19.33
C SER A 19 10.03 3.64 20.16
N ALA A 20 9.01 4.14 19.46
CA ALA A 20 7.75 4.51 20.03
C ALA A 20 7.07 3.29 20.63
N MET A 21 6.38 3.52 21.73
CA MET A 21 5.79 2.50 22.55
C MET A 21 4.32 2.29 22.15
N GLY A 22 4.00 1.17 21.50
CA GLY A 22 2.61 0.76 21.24
C GLY A 22 2.05 -0.16 22.34
N MET A 23 0.87 -0.72 22.09
CA MET A 23 0.07 -1.53 23.03
C MET A 23 0.07 -3.04 22.70
N GLY A 24 1.14 -3.54 22.07
CA GLY A 24 1.20 -4.97 21.74
C GLY A 24 1.34 -5.87 22.96
N HIS A 25 0.87 -7.11 22.82
CA HIS A 25 0.79 -8.09 23.91
C HIS A 25 2.16 -8.68 24.30
N LEU A 26 2.98 -9.07 23.32
CA LEU A 26 4.31 -9.66 23.54
C LEU A 26 5.47 -8.73 23.14
N ILE A 27 5.24 -7.89 22.13
CA ILE A 27 6.17 -6.85 21.66
C ILE A 27 5.42 -5.52 21.65
N ARG A 28 6.13 -4.39 21.58
CA ARG A 28 5.52 -3.04 21.59
C ARG A 28 4.47 -2.81 20.49
N ALA A 29 4.40 -3.64 19.43
CA ALA A 29 3.49 -3.52 18.27
C ALA A 29 3.45 -2.10 17.66
N ASN A 30 4.59 -1.42 17.64
CA ASN A 30 4.74 -0.09 17.08
C ASN A 30 5.11 -0.11 15.59
N ARG A 31 5.57 -1.25 15.09
CA ARG A 31 6.06 -1.45 13.73
C ARG A 31 4.89 -1.75 12.80
N GLU A 32 4.87 -1.11 11.63
CA GLU A 32 3.92 -1.42 10.57
C GLU A 32 4.65 -2.07 9.39
N ASP A 33 4.16 -3.21 8.94
CA ASP A 33 4.77 -3.97 7.85
C ASP A 33 4.03 -3.70 6.53
N CYS A 34 4.78 -3.34 5.50
CA CYS A 34 4.28 -3.28 4.12
C CYS A 34 4.78 -4.51 3.36
N LEU A 35 3.84 -5.31 2.87
CA LEU A 35 4.12 -6.58 2.20
C LEU A 35 4.11 -6.40 0.68
N PHE A 36 4.98 -7.13 -0.02
CA PHE A 36 4.93 -7.25 -1.47
C PHE A 36 4.44 -8.62 -1.89
N ALA A 37 3.54 -8.59 -2.87
CA ALA A 37 3.00 -9.77 -3.52
C ALA A 37 3.09 -9.60 -5.03
N VAL A 38 3.30 -10.71 -5.73
CA VAL A 38 3.27 -10.76 -7.19
C VAL A 38 2.20 -11.77 -7.59
N LYS A 39 1.35 -11.37 -8.54
CA LYS A 39 0.42 -12.26 -9.22
C LYS A 39 0.99 -12.61 -10.60
N GLY A 40 1.09 -13.90 -10.91
CA GLY A 40 1.66 -14.38 -12.17
C GLY A 40 3.20 -14.41 -12.18
N LYS A 41 3.78 -14.42 -13.37
CA LYS A 41 5.24 -14.45 -13.55
C LYS A 41 5.82 -13.04 -13.48
N ARG A 42 6.75 -12.83 -12.55
CA ARG A 42 7.48 -11.56 -12.43
C ARG A 42 8.42 -11.38 -13.61
N ALA A 43 8.61 -10.13 -14.04
CA ALA A 43 9.75 -9.79 -14.89
C ALA A 43 11.07 -10.17 -14.18
N PRO A 44 12.13 -10.52 -14.93
CA PRO A 44 13.44 -10.78 -14.34
C PRO A 44 13.87 -9.61 -13.45
N GLN A 45 14.26 -9.92 -12.21
CA GLN A 45 14.82 -8.92 -11.30
C GLN A 45 16.16 -8.46 -11.87
N GLN A 46 16.36 -7.15 -12.04
CA GLN A 46 17.65 -6.64 -12.56
C GLN A 46 18.65 -6.36 -11.42
N ASP A 47 18.15 -6.02 -10.22
CA ASP A 47 18.94 -5.64 -9.04
C ASP A 47 18.06 -5.70 -7.76
N ALA A 48 18.65 -5.47 -6.58
CA ALA A 48 17.94 -5.52 -5.29
C ALA A 48 17.27 -4.19 -4.88
N SER A 49 17.32 -3.16 -5.72
CA SER A 49 16.75 -1.85 -5.42
C SER A 49 15.23 -1.85 -5.49
N ILE A 50 14.62 -0.99 -4.67
CA ILE A 50 13.17 -0.80 -4.68
C ILE A 50 12.67 -0.11 -5.96
N ILE A 51 13.53 0.68 -6.60
CA ILE A 51 13.21 1.51 -7.77
C ILE A 51 12.64 0.68 -8.92
N GLN A 52 13.02 -0.60 -9.02
CA GLN A 52 12.48 -1.52 -10.02
C GLN A 52 10.96 -1.70 -9.98
N HIS A 53 10.31 -1.31 -8.87
CA HIS A 53 8.86 -1.40 -8.68
C HIS A 53 8.16 -0.07 -9.00
N TYR A 54 8.92 1.02 -9.19
CA TYR A 54 8.45 2.35 -9.57
C TYR A 54 8.58 2.58 -11.08
N THR A 55 8.12 1.62 -11.89
CA THR A 55 8.08 1.78 -13.34
C THR A 55 6.86 2.62 -13.76
N ASN A 56 6.88 3.16 -14.98
CA ASN A 56 5.80 3.98 -15.54
C ASN A 56 4.54 3.16 -15.93
N LEU A 57 4.17 2.20 -15.08
CA LEU A 57 3.01 1.33 -15.24
C LEU A 57 1.77 1.96 -14.58
N PRO A 58 0.55 1.51 -14.93
CA PRO A 58 -0.66 1.89 -14.21
C PRO A 58 -0.54 1.56 -12.72
N ARG A 59 -0.88 2.52 -11.86
CA ARG A 59 -0.76 2.40 -10.40
C ARG A 59 -2.03 2.91 -9.76
N ILE A 60 -2.50 2.21 -8.73
CA ILE A 60 -3.69 2.59 -7.98
C ILE A 60 -3.44 2.52 -6.48
N GLU A 61 -3.90 3.55 -5.77
CA GLU A 61 -3.96 3.61 -4.31
C GLU A 61 -5.41 3.42 -3.86
N LEU A 62 -5.66 2.44 -3.00
CA LEU A 62 -6.98 2.14 -2.45
C LEU A 62 -7.05 2.57 -0.99
N PHE A 63 -8.26 2.97 -0.55
CA PHE A 63 -8.55 3.47 0.80
C PHE A 63 -7.80 4.77 1.15
N ALA A 64 -7.44 5.55 0.14
CA ALA A 64 -6.71 6.81 0.31
C ALA A 64 -7.56 7.87 1.00
N ARG A 65 -6.89 8.82 1.67
CA ARG A 65 -7.51 10.03 2.23
C ARG A 65 -7.09 11.30 1.50
N LYS A 66 -6.12 11.22 0.59
CA LYS A 66 -5.62 12.31 -0.23
C LYS A 66 -5.21 11.77 -1.60
N SER A 67 -5.23 12.63 -2.61
CA SER A 67 -4.75 12.28 -3.94
C SER A 67 -3.22 12.25 -3.99
N SER A 68 -2.67 11.28 -4.71
CA SER A 68 -1.23 11.03 -4.87
C SER A 68 -0.86 11.17 -6.35
N HIS A 69 0.12 12.03 -6.68
CA HIS A 69 0.48 12.29 -8.07
C HIS A 69 1.00 11.01 -8.78
N GLY A 70 0.48 10.74 -9.97
CA GLY A 70 0.87 9.59 -10.78
C GLY A 70 0.24 8.25 -10.36
N PHE A 71 -0.78 8.29 -9.48
CA PHE A 71 -1.59 7.15 -9.08
C PHE A 71 -3.07 7.45 -9.39
N ASP A 72 -3.80 6.45 -9.86
CA ASP A 72 -5.25 6.44 -9.72
C ASP A 72 -5.57 6.29 -8.23
N VAL A 73 -6.55 7.02 -7.73
CA VAL A 73 -6.84 7.06 -6.30
C VAL A 73 -8.30 6.77 -6.03
N TRP A 74 -8.55 5.83 -5.13
CA TRP A 74 -9.87 5.58 -4.56
C TRP A 74 -9.84 5.65 -3.04
N GLY A 75 -10.84 6.30 -2.45
CA GLY A 75 -11.07 6.25 -1.01
C GLY A 75 -12.29 7.07 -0.60
N ASN A 76 -13.07 6.54 0.33
CA ASN A 76 -14.32 7.15 0.80
C ASN A 76 -14.12 8.43 1.64
N LYS A 77 -12.87 8.74 2.04
CA LYS A 77 -12.47 9.96 2.75
C LYS A 77 -11.43 10.76 1.96
N CYS A 78 -11.33 10.53 0.66
CA CYS A 78 -10.50 11.33 -0.22
C CYS A 78 -11.36 12.47 -0.80
N ASP A 79 -10.91 13.71 -0.69
CA ASP A 79 -11.65 14.87 -1.21
C ASP A 79 -11.66 14.91 -2.74
N SER A 80 -10.68 14.27 -3.38
CA SER A 80 -10.47 14.27 -4.84
C SER A 80 -10.02 12.90 -5.36
N PRO A 81 -10.85 11.85 -5.26
CA PRO A 81 -10.51 10.54 -5.82
C PRO A 81 -10.52 10.58 -7.36
N THR A 82 -9.54 9.93 -7.99
CA THR A 82 -9.42 9.84 -9.45
C THR A 82 -10.39 8.83 -10.04
N VAL A 83 -10.81 7.83 -9.25
CA VAL A 83 -11.71 6.76 -9.70
C VAL A 83 -12.86 6.55 -8.70
N SER A 84 -14.00 6.07 -9.19
CA SER A 84 -15.13 5.63 -8.37
C SER A 84 -15.36 4.14 -8.59
N LEU A 85 -15.74 3.43 -7.52
CA LEU A 85 -16.16 2.03 -7.63
C LEU A 85 -17.67 1.99 -7.82
N SER A 86 -18.13 1.45 -8.94
CA SER A 86 -19.51 1.04 -9.08
C SER A 86 -19.72 -0.31 -8.38
N PRO A 87 -20.88 -0.54 -7.74
CA PRO A 87 -21.23 -1.87 -7.25
C PRO A 87 -21.11 -2.90 -8.39
N ALA A 88 -20.70 -4.13 -8.06
CA ALA A 88 -20.64 -5.22 -9.02
C ALA A 88 -21.99 -5.33 -9.75
N ARG A 89 -22.01 -4.97 -11.05
CA ARG A 89 -23.22 -4.98 -11.86
C ARG A 89 -23.41 -6.39 -12.41
N VAL A 90 -24.45 -7.08 -11.95
CA VAL A 90 -24.97 -8.28 -12.62
C VAL A 90 -26.02 -7.81 -13.60
N THR A 91 -25.74 -7.94 -14.89
CA THR A 91 -26.74 -7.75 -15.95
C THR A 91 -27.26 -9.12 -16.34
N ASP A 92 -28.57 -9.33 -16.23
CA ASP A 92 -29.22 -10.52 -16.75
C ASP A 92 -29.16 -10.49 -18.29
N VAL A 93 -28.79 -11.61 -18.90
CA VAL A 93 -28.57 -11.69 -20.36
C VAL A 93 -29.87 -12.03 -21.10
N TYR A 94 -30.93 -12.41 -20.36
CA TYR A 94 -32.17 -12.95 -20.94
C TYR A 94 -33.47 -12.30 -20.43
N SER A 95 -33.42 -11.08 -19.88
CA SER A 95 -34.62 -10.28 -19.56
C SER A 95 -35.11 -9.45 -20.74
#